data_AF-A0A9E0Q0L2-F1
#
_entry.id   AF-A0A9E0Q0L2-F1
#
_cell.length_a   1.000
_cell.length_b   1.000
_cell.length_c   1.000
_cell.angle_alpha   90.00
_cell.angle_beta   90.00
_cell.angle_gamma   90.00
#
_symmetry.space_group_name_H-M   'P 1'
#
loop_
_entity.id
_entity.type
_entity.pdbx_description
1 polymer ?
#
loop_
_entity_poly.entity_id
_entity_poly.type
_entity_poly.pdbx_seq_one_letter_code
_entity_poly.pdbx_strand_id
1 'polypeptide(L)'
;MRDSASTLRFAASFLLSIALLQAGCGKPAEAPSVPVETYAMRGEIVRLPSPPSPEIAIRHEAVPDFRDESGKVVGMEAMTMPFGLAPDADIATLAPGDKVAFTLEMRWKATSDIVRISRIEKLPAGTLLSWESPATAPTVSAPTGDASPDGAGGPPR
;
A
#
# COMPACT_ATOMS: atom_id res chain seq x y z
N MET A 1 -17.74 38.27 -54.24
CA MET A 1 -18.33 38.28 -55.59
C MET A 1 -18.10 36.88 -56.15
N ARG A 2 -19.08 35.98 -56.32
CA ARG A 2 -20.51 36.10 -56.61
C ARG A 2 -21.18 34.74 -56.27
N ASP A 3 -22.36 34.81 -55.64
CA ASP A 3 -23.64 34.17 -56.01
C ASP A 3 -23.66 32.62 -56.17
N SER A 4 -24.61 31.80 -55.68
CA SER A 4 -26.07 31.91 -55.55
C SER A 4 -26.55 30.74 -54.64
N ALA A 5 -27.39 30.96 -53.63
CA ALA A 5 -28.85 30.74 -53.65
C ALA A 5 -29.33 29.51 -54.45
N SER A 6 -29.91 28.50 -53.78
CA SER A 6 -31.26 28.04 -54.13
C SER A 6 -31.89 27.15 -53.05
N THR A 7 -33.02 27.64 -52.59
CA THR A 7 -33.98 27.12 -51.63
C THR A 7 -34.75 25.93 -52.22
N LEU A 8 -34.99 24.87 -51.45
CA LEU A 8 -36.16 24.02 -51.68
C LEU A 8 -36.82 23.63 -50.36
N ARG A 9 -38.04 24.16 -50.18
CA ARG A 9 -39.02 23.85 -49.13
C ARG A 9 -39.83 22.62 -49.54
N PHE A 10 -40.76 22.20 -48.65
CA PHE A 10 -41.76 21.13 -48.74
C PHE A 10 -41.31 19.82 -48.04
N ALA A 11 -42.09 19.18 -47.18
CA ALA A 11 -43.41 19.45 -46.61
C ALA A 11 -43.59 18.54 -45.38
N ALA A 12 -44.57 18.89 -44.55
CA ALA A 12 -44.94 18.24 -43.30
C ALA A 12 -45.21 16.73 -43.39
N SER A 13 -44.78 15.99 -42.36
CA SER A 13 -45.49 14.81 -41.84
C SER A 13 -45.19 14.71 -40.35
N PHE A 14 -46.03 15.39 -39.57
CA PHE A 14 -46.01 15.40 -38.11
C PHE A 14 -46.80 14.17 -37.64
N LEU A 15 -46.12 13.02 -37.51
CA LEU A 15 -46.68 11.80 -36.92
C LEU A 15 -45.97 11.51 -35.59
N LEU A 16 -46.59 12.05 -34.55
CA LEU A 16 -46.78 11.46 -33.23
C LEU A 16 -46.07 10.11 -32.98
N SER A 17 -45.02 10.12 -32.17
CA SER A 17 -44.64 9.01 -31.29
C SER A 17 -43.78 9.54 -30.14
N ILE A 18 -44.46 9.77 -29.02
CA ILE A 18 -43.88 9.97 -27.69
C ILE A 18 -43.37 8.61 -27.19
N ALA A 19 -42.28 8.68 -26.40
CA ALA A 19 -41.70 7.63 -25.56
C ALA A 19 -40.56 6.81 -26.19
N LEU A 20 -39.32 7.15 -25.83
CA LEU A 20 -38.68 6.52 -24.68
C LEU A 20 -37.49 7.37 -24.21
N LEU A 21 -37.62 7.86 -22.98
CA LEU A 21 -36.55 8.41 -22.17
C LEU A 21 -35.59 7.25 -21.85
N GLN A 22 -34.48 7.13 -22.57
CA GLN A 22 -33.36 6.30 -22.12
C GLN A 22 -32.26 7.23 -21.62
N ALA A 23 -32.46 7.71 -20.39
CA ALA A 23 -31.39 8.09 -19.50
C ALA A 23 -30.60 6.83 -19.12
N GLY A 24 -29.91 6.25 -20.10
CA GLY A 24 -28.88 5.26 -19.86
C GLY A 24 -27.62 5.99 -19.43
N CYS A 25 -27.51 6.30 -18.14
CA CYS A 25 -26.20 6.54 -17.53
C CYS A 25 -25.38 5.26 -17.71
N GLY A 26 -24.68 5.14 -18.83
CA GLY A 26 -23.60 4.19 -19.00
C GLY A 26 -22.51 4.58 -18.02
N LYS A 27 -22.55 4.02 -16.81
CA LYS A 27 -21.34 3.86 -16.02
C LYS A 27 -20.37 3.09 -16.91
N PRO A 28 -19.19 3.64 -17.26
CA PRO A 28 -18.17 2.85 -17.94
C PRO A 28 -17.99 1.57 -17.12
N ALA A 29 -18.09 0.42 -17.79
CA ALA A 29 -17.75 -0.84 -17.16
C ALA A 29 -16.28 -0.73 -16.73
N GLU A 30 -16.07 -0.57 -15.43
CA GLU A 30 -14.75 -0.59 -14.84
C GLU A 30 -14.14 -1.94 -15.21
N ALA A 31 -13.06 -1.90 -16.00
CA ALA A 31 -12.35 -3.10 -16.40
C ALA A 31 -11.99 -3.90 -15.14
N PRO A 32 -12.02 -5.25 -15.17
CA PRO A 32 -11.69 -6.05 -14.00
C PRO A 32 -10.28 -5.68 -13.52
N SER A 33 -10.20 -4.91 -12.44
CA SER A 33 -8.96 -4.56 -11.78
C SER A 33 -8.45 -5.79 -11.05
N VAL A 34 -7.20 -6.18 -11.32
CA VAL A 34 -6.50 -7.17 -10.48
C VAL A 34 -6.64 -6.71 -9.02
N PRO A 35 -7.08 -7.57 -8.08
CA PRO A 35 -7.16 -7.19 -6.67
C PRO A 35 -5.81 -6.64 -6.21
N VAL A 36 -5.81 -5.38 -5.76
CA VAL A 36 -4.63 -4.72 -5.21
C VAL A 36 -4.83 -4.60 -3.71
N GLU A 37 -3.92 -5.19 -2.96
CA GLU A 37 -3.86 -5.03 -1.51
C GLU A 37 -2.89 -3.91 -1.16
N THR A 38 -3.26 -3.04 -0.23
CA THR A 38 -2.48 -1.85 0.11
C THR A 38 -2.03 -1.88 1.56
N TYR A 39 -0.76 -1.56 1.77
CA TYR A 39 -0.15 -1.47 3.10
C TYR A 39 0.43 -0.08 3.31
N ALA A 40 -0.07 0.62 4.34
CA ALA A 40 0.57 1.84 4.82
C ALA A 40 1.78 1.43 5.67
N MET A 41 2.96 1.82 5.22
CA MET A 41 4.23 1.42 5.82
C MET A 41 5.07 2.66 6.11
N ARG A 42 6.05 2.52 6.99
CA ARG A 42 7.09 3.52 7.19
C ARG A 42 8.45 2.85 7.11
N GLY A 43 9.46 3.66 6.86
CA GLY A 43 10.82 3.17 6.74
C GLY A 43 11.83 4.27 6.57
N GLU A 44 13.07 3.86 6.34
CA GLU A 44 14.20 4.73 6.05
C GLU A 44 14.75 4.40 4.66
N ILE A 45 14.98 5.42 3.85
CA ILE A 45 15.58 5.24 2.53
C ILE A 45 17.04 4.82 2.71
N VAL A 46 17.38 3.64 2.20
CA VAL A 46 18.77 3.15 2.19
C VAL A 46 19.46 3.57 0.89
N ARG A 47 18.73 3.54 -0.23
CA ARG A 47 19.29 3.86 -1.55
C ARG A 47 18.19 4.36 -2.49
N LEU A 48 18.48 5.42 -3.25
CA LEU A 48 17.61 5.90 -4.32
C LEU A 48 17.77 5.06 -5.61
N PRO A 49 16.80 5.10 -6.54
CA PRO A 49 16.94 4.54 -7.87
C PRO A 49 18.18 5.09 -8.59
N SER A 50 18.92 4.22 -9.24
CA SER A 50 20.12 4.58 -10.01
C SER A 50 20.32 3.58 -11.14
N PRO A 51 20.58 4.00 -12.40
CA PRO A 51 20.81 3.05 -13.49
C PRO A 51 21.92 2.05 -13.15
N PRO A 52 21.76 0.74 -13.46
CA PRO A 52 20.62 0.12 -14.14
C PRO A 52 19.48 -0.34 -13.21
N SER A 53 19.52 -0.01 -11.93
CA SER A 53 18.57 -0.43 -10.89
C SER A 53 17.51 0.65 -10.61
N PRO A 54 16.31 0.57 -11.23
CA PRO A 54 15.25 1.56 -11.07
C PRO A 54 14.54 1.50 -9.72
N GLU A 55 14.89 0.54 -8.87
CA GLU A 55 14.25 0.31 -7.57
C GLU A 55 14.87 1.19 -6.48
N ILE A 56 14.01 1.68 -5.60
CA ILE A 56 14.39 2.31 -4.34
C ILE A 56 14.60 1.24 -3.27
N ALA A 57 15.68 1.31 -2.50
CA ALA A 57 15.87 0.43 -1.35
C ALA A 57 15.41 1.15 -0.08
N ILE A 58 14.45 0.55 0.63
CA ILE A 58 13.91 1.09 1.88
C ILE A 58 14.06 0.02 2.96
N ARG A 59 14.62 0.42 4.10
CA ARG A 59 14.53 -0.35 5.34
C ARG A 59 13.19 -0.04 5.97
N HIS A 60 12.23 -0.95 5.83
CA HIS A 60 10.89 -0.73 6.36
C HIS A 60 10.76 -1.26 7.79
N GLU A 61 9.77 -0.74 8.51
CA GLU A 61 9.38 -1.25 9.82
C GLU A 61 8.74 -2.64 9.73
N ALA A 62 8.62 -3.33 10.87
CA ALA A 62 7.83 -4.54 10.91
C ALA A 62 6.37 -4.28 10.51
N VAL A 63 5.80 -5.18 9.71
CA VAL A 63 4.41 -5.16 9.28
C VAL A 63 3.71 -6.39 9.86
N PRO A 64 3.17 -6.32 11.08
CA PRO A 64 2.57 -7.48 11.75
C PRO A 64 1.36 -8.04 10.98
N ASP A 65 0.64 -7.17 10.29
CA ASP A 65 -0.60 -7.52 9.57
C ASP A 65 -0.36 -7.90 8.11
N PHE A 66 0.89 -8.10 7.69
CA PHE A 66 1.20 -8.50 6.32
C PHE A 66 0.59 -9.87 6.00
N ARG A 67 -0.12 -9.95 4.88
CA ARG A 67 -0.80 -11.16 4.42
C ARG A 67 -0.06 -11.77 3.24
N ASP A 68 -0.11 -13.08 3.12
CA ASP A 68 0.34 -13.80 1.92
C ASP A 68 -0.77 -13.81 0.84
N GLU A 69 -0.47 -14.42 -0.32
CA GLU A 69 -1.43 -14.56 -1.43
C GLU A 69 -2.74 -15.26 -1.04
N SER A 70 -2.74 -16.09 0.01
CA SER A 70 -3.95 -16.77 0.51
C SER A 70 -4.79 -15.86 1.43
N GLY A 71 -4.30 -14.66 1.74
CA GLY A 71 -4.91 -13.72 2.69
C GLY A 71 -4.59 -14.04 4.15
N LYS A 72 -3.74 -15.04 4.41
CA LYS A 72 -3.31 -15.40 5.76
C LYS A 72 -2.30 -14.39 6.26
N VAL A 73 -2.51 -13.88 7.48
CA VAL A 73 -1.53 -13.02 8.14
C VAL A 73 -0.29 -13.85 8.47
N VAL A 74 0.84 -13.44 7.90
CA VAL A 74 2.16 -14.03 8.12
C VAL A 74 3.10 -13.05 8.83
N GLY A 75 2.77 -11.76 8.79
CA GLY A 75 3.65 -10.72 9.27
C GLY A 75 4.90 -10.57 8.40
N MET A 76 5.59 -9.45 8.56
CA MET A 76 6.86 -9.20 7.89
C MET A 76 7.77 -8.47 8.88
N GLU A 77 8.99 -8.98 9.08
CA GLU A 77 9.97 -8.33 9.94
C GLU A 77 10.52 -7.06 9.31
N ALA A 78 11.10 -6.18 10.13
CA ALA A 78 11.79 -5.00 9.62
C ALA A 78 13.02 -5.42 8.81
N MET A 79 13.04 -5.10 7.52
CA MET A 79 14.15 -5.47 6.62
C MET A 79 14.36 -4.43 5.52
N THR A 80 15.51 -4.50 4.87
CA THR A 80 15.82 -3.68 3.69
C THR A 80 15.45 -4.43 2.44
N MET A 81 14.53 -3.90 1.65
CA MET A 81 14.12 -4.48 0.38
C MET A 81 14.14 -3.44 -0.75
N PRO A 82 14.44 -3.87 -1.99
CA PRO A 82 14.18 -3.06 -3.17
C PRO A 82 12.68 -3.04 -3.47
N PHE A 83 12.16 -1.87 -3.82
CA PHE A 83 10.78 -1.68 -4.23
C PHE A 83 10.72 -0.97 -5.58
N GLY A 84 9.82 -1.43 -6.44
CA GLY A 84 9.43 -0.69 -7.63
C GLY A 84 8.69 0.59 -7.26
N LEU A 85 8.80 1.62 -8.09
CA LEU A 85 8.06 2.87 -7.93
C LEU A 85 6.97 2.95 -9.00
N ALA A 86 5.78 3.41 -8.61
CA ALA A 86 4.79 3.83 -9.57
C ALA A 86 5.32 5.04 -10.38
N PRO A 87 4.91 5.21 -11.66
CA PRO A 87 5.43 6.27 -12.52
C PRO A 87 5.21 7.69 -11.98
N ASP A 88 4.22 7.85 -11.11
CA ASP A 88 3.77 9.10 -10.49
C ASP A 88 4.27 9.29 -9.05
N ALA A 89 5.09 8.37 -8.52
CA ALA A 89 5.68 8.52 -7.20
C ALA A 89 6.78 9.60 -7.21
N ASP A 90 6.58 10.66 -6.43
CA ASP A 90 7.57 11.75 -6.30
C ASP A 90 8.64 11.38 -5.26
N ILE A 91 9.87 11.25 -5.73
CA ILE A 91 11.05 10.99 -4.91
C ILE A 91 12.13 12.07 -5.04
N ALA A 92 11.85 13.18 -5.74
CA ALA A 92 12.88 14.16 -6.13
C ALA A 92 13.51 14.88 -4.93
N THR A 93 12.79 14.99 -3.82
CA THR A 93 13.23 15.65 -2.58
C THR A 93 13.77 14.69 -1.52
N LEU A 94 13.79 13.39 -1.83
CA LEU A 94 14.19 12.34 -0.92
C LEU A 94 15.68 12.04 -1.06
N ALA A 95 16.30 11.64 0.05
CA ALA A 95 17.69 11.25 0.11
C ALA A 95 17.87 9.99 0.98
N PRO A 96 18.98 9.24 0.82
CA PRO A 96 19.36 8.20 1.76
C PRO A 96 19.40 8.74 3.20
N GLY A 97 18.87 7.98 4.15
CA GLY A 97 18.69 8.36 5.56
C GLY A 97 17.37 9.07 5.86
N ASP A 98 16.60 9.47 4.84
CA ASP A 98 15.28 10.06 5.06
C ASP A 98 14.29 9.01 5.56
N LYS A 99 13.54 9.40 6.59
CA LYS A 99 12.39 8.64 7.07
C LYS A 99 11.21 8.95 6.18
N VAL A 100 10.48 7.94 5.79
CA VAL A 100 9.37 8.05 4.85
C VAL A 100 8.16 7.24 5.30
N ALA A 101 6.97 7.75 5.00
CA ALA A 101 5.74 6.96 4.97
C ALA A 101 5.45 6.63 3.51
N PHE A 102 5.02 5.42 3.23
CA PHE A 102 4.74 4.99 1.88
C PHE A 102 3.61 3.97 1.83
N THR A 103 2.94 3.91 0.68
CA THR A 103 1.90 2.92 0.40
C THR A 103 2.48 1.85 -0.51
N LEU A 104 2.58 0.64 0.02
CA LEU A 104 2.91 -0.55 -0.75
C LEU A 104 1.63 -1.09 -1.40
N GLU A 105 1.67 -1.31 -2.71
CA GLU A 105 0.66 -2.07 -3.45
C GLU A 105 1.18 -3.47 -3.73
N MET A 106 0.38 -4.45 -3.32
CA MET A 106 0.61 -5.86 -3.54
C MET A 106 -0.42 -6.41 -4.53
N ARG A 107 0.07 -6.95 -5.64
CA ARG A 107 -0.71 -7.40 -6.79
C ARG A 107 -0.47 -8.88 -7.03
N TRP A 108 -0.99 -9.71 -6.13
CA TRP A 108 -0.74 -11.16 -6.12
C TRP A 108 -1.03 -11.87 -7.44
N LYS A 109 -1.99 -11.37 -8.23
CA LYS A 109 -2.36 -11.96 -9.53
C LYS A 109 -1.70 -11.30 -10.74
N ALA A 110 -0.76 -10.39 -10.53
CA ALA A 110 0.00 -9.77 -11.63
C ALA A 110 1.18 -10.64 -12.04
N THR A 111 1.45 -10.72 -13.34
CA THR A 111 2.59 -11.46 -13.91
C THR A 111 3.92 -10.72 -13.73
N SER A 112 3.86 -9.40 -13.55
CA SER A 112 4.97 -8.49 -13.28
C SER A 112 4.48 -7.35 -12.39
N ASP A 113 5.38 -6.56 -11.80
CA ASP A 113 5.01 -5.43 -10.91
C ASP A 113 4.14 -5.90 -9.72
N ILE A 114 4.46 -7.07 -9.16
CA ILE A 114 3.74 -7.68 -8.04
C ILE A 114 3.78 -6.77 -6.80
N VAL A 115 4.92 -6.09 -6.60
CA VAL A 115 5.17 -5.23 -5.46
C VAL A 115 5.65 -3.88 -5.95
N ARG A 116 4.95 -2.81 -5.56
CA ARG A 116 5.35 -1.44 -5.91
C ARG A 116 4.92 -0.44 -4.85
N ILE A 117 5.60 0.69 -4.80
CA ILE A 117 5.21 1.84 -3.99
C ILE A 117 4.40 2.79 -4.87
N SER A 118 3.15 3.04 -4.49
CA SER A 118 2.28 3.98 -5.22
C SER A 118 2.29 5.40 -4.66
N ARG A 119 2.69 5.55 -3.40
CA ARG A 119 2.84 6.85 -2.75
C ARG A 119 4.00 6.79 -1.77
N ILE A 120 4.77 7.86 -1.70
CA ILE A 120 5.85 8.04 -0.73
C ILE A 120 5.90 9.50 -0.31
N GLU A 121 6.11 9.72 0.98
CA GLU A 121 6.22 11.06 1.56
C GLU A 121 7.30 11.09 2.64
N LYS A 122 8.01 12.22 2.71
CA LYS A 122 9.05 12.42 3.72
C LYS A 122 8.43 12.69 5.08
N LEU A 123 8.88 11.93 6.08
CA LEU A 123 8.54 12.13 7.48
C LEU A 123 9.52 13.12 8.14
N PRO A 124 9.11 13.78 9.24
CA PRO A 124 10.03 14.59 10.03
C PRO A 124 11.25 13.79 10.49
N ALA A 125 12.44 14.39 10.49
CA ALA A 125 13.70 13.72 10.85
C ALA A 125 13.68 13.13 12.28
N GLY A 126 12.92 13.73 13.21
CA GLY A 126 12.75 13.25 14.57
C GLY A 126 11.81 12.05 14.73
N THR A 127 11.19 11.56 13.66
CA THR A 127 10.26 10.43 13.74
C THR A 127 10.98 9.18 14.25
N LEU A 128 10.47 8.55 15.29
CA LEU A 128 11.02 7.27 15.75
C LEU A 128 10.38 6.14 14.93
N LEU A 129 11.24 5.28 14.36
CA LEU A 129 10.82 4.07 13.65
C LEU A 129 10.97 2.85 14.56
N SER A 130 10.01 1.96 14.49
CA SER A 130 9.94 0.69 15.20
C SER A 130 10.54 -0.42 14.35
N TRP A 131 11.70 -0.92 14.78
CA TRP A 131 12.41 -2.01 14.11
C TRP A 131 12.15 -3.37 14.73
N GLU A 132 11.44 -3.41 15.86
CA GLU A 132 11.18 -4.64 16.59
C GLU A 132 10.39 -5.63 15.73
N SER A 133 10.85 -6.89 15.67
CA SER A 133 10.08 -7.97 15.06
C SER A 133 8.75 -8.14 15.81
N PRO A 134 7.65 -8.51 15.11
CA PRO A 134 6.35 -8.69 15.73
C PRO A 134 6.31 -9.84 16.76
N ALA A 135 7.38 -10.65 16.87
CA ALA A 135 7.50 -11.77 17.80
C ALA A 135 8.09 -11.40 19.19
N THR A 136 8.59 -10.18 19.40
CA THR A 136 9.26 -9.82 20.66
C THR A 136 8.57 -8.65 21.37
N ALA A 137 7.28 -8.79 21.66
CA ALA A 137 6.80 -8.21 22.92
C ALA A 137 7.60 -8.90 24.06
N PRO A 138 8.02 -8.20 25.12
CA PRO A 138 8.79 -8.83 26.16
C PRO A 138 7.95 -9.97 26.73
N THR A 139 8.42 -11.21 26.58
CA THR A 139 8.27 -12.17 27.66
C THR A 139 8.79 -11.45 28.87
N VAL A 140 7.89 -10.87 29.66
CA VAL A 140 8.14 -10.47 31.02
C VAL A 140 8.79 -11.70 31.62
N SER A 141 10.11 -11.67 31.76
CA SER A 141 10.82 -12.61 32.59
C SER A 141 10.06 -12.56 33.90
N ALA A 142 9.36 -13.65 34.20
CA ALA A 142 8.75 -13.83 35.50
C ALA A 142 9.81 -13.39 36.52
N PRO A 143 9.47 -12.56 37.52
CA PRO A 143 10.42 -12.29 38.57
C PRO A 143 10.84 -13.66 39.10
N THR A 144 12.14 -13.93 39.05
CA THR A 144 12.77 -15.05 39.74
C THR A 144 12.27 -14.99 41.17
N GLY A 145 11.26 -15.81 41.46
CA GLY A 145 10.81 -16.10 42.81
C GLY A 145 11.87 -16.97 43.45
N ASP A 146 13.00 -16.35 43.75
CA ASP A 146 13.93 -16.82 44.77
C ASP A 146 13.18 -16.65 46.10
N ALA A 147 12.44 -17.67 46.47
CA ALA A 147 11.92 -17.88 47.80
C ALA A 147 12.26 -19.31 48.19
N SER A 148 13.54 -19.49 48.50
CA SER A 148 14.04 -20.60 49.29
C SER A 148 13.25 -20.69 50.61
N PRO A 149 12.63 -21.83 50.98
CA PRO A 149 12.22 -22.05 52.35
C PRO A 149 13.36 -22.78 53.08
N ASP A 150 14.33 -22.01 53.58
CA ASP A 150 15.04 -22.41 54.80
C ASP A 150 14.07 -22.19 55.97
N GLY A 151 13.46 -23.28 56.45
CA GLY A 151 12.43 -23.23 57.49
C GLY A 151 12.35 -24.55 58.25
N ALA A 152 13.18 -24.65 59.27
CA ALA A 152 13.29 -25.69 60.28
C ALA A 152 11.96 -26.39 60.68
N GLY A 153 12.03 -27.71 60.81
CA GLY A 153 10.99 -28.54 61.41
C GLY A 153 11.51 -29.93 61.74
N GLY A 154 12.36 -30.04 62.77
CA GLY A 154 12.72 -31.34 63.34
C GLY A 154 11.50 -32.02 63.98
N PRO A 155 11.39 -33.36 63.95
CA PRO A 155 10.26 -34.04 64.58
C PRO A 155 10.44 -34.13 66.09
N PRO A 156 9.41 -33.85 66.92
CA PRO A 156 9.37 -34.37 68.27
C PRO A 156 8.69 -35.74 68.31
N ARG A 157 9.39 -36.67 68.98
CA ARG A 157 9.03 -38.02 69.45
C ARG A 157 9.20 -39.20 68.50
#